data_AF-A0A8R2JV70-F1
#
_entry.id   AF-A0A8R2JV70-F1
#
_cell.length_a   1.000
_cell.length_b   1.000
_cell.length_c   1.000
_cell.angle_alpha   90.00
_cell.angle_beta   90.00
_cell.angle_gamma   90.00
#
_symmetry.space_group_name_H-M   'P 1'
#
loop_
_entity.id
_entity.type
_entity.pdbx_description
1 polymer ?
#
loop_
_entity_poly.entity_id
_entity_poly.type
_entity_poly.pdbx_seq_one_letter_code
_entity_poly.pdbx_strand_id
1 'polypeptide(L)'
;MVYALLGSMTEEVYAALFDIVRNILPLNYQRVCFITDYEKALMSAVQQSFPESQLRCCWFHFTQSIVRYCHRRMNSVCNLIRTNPVAARVLRMVLALPHSDRNQE
;
A
#
# COMPACT_ATOMS: atom_id res chain seq x y z
N MET A 1 -14.93 -8.61 11.60
CA MET A 1 -14.65 -7.49 10.68
C MET A 1 -14.71 -6.21 11.51
N VAL A 2 -13.65 -5.40 11.52
CA VAL A 2 -13.55 -4.18 12.32
C VAL A 2 -13.47 -2.99 11.37
N TYR A 3 -14.18 -1.92 11.69
CA TYR A 3 -14.15 -0.68 10.92
C TYR A 3 -13.79 0.48 11.85
N ALA A 4 -12.93 1.38 11.37
CA ALA A 4 -12.54 2.59 12.06
C ALA A 4 -12.64 3.76 11.09
N LEU A 5 -13.29 4.84 11.53
CA LEU A 5 -13.33 6.11 10.81
C LEU A 5 -12.34 7.06 11.48
N LEU A 6 -11.41 7.59 10.70
CA LEU A 6 -10.33 8.46 11.19
C LEU A 6 -10.57 9.90 10.73
N GLY A 7 -10.20 10.86 11.59
CA GLY A 7 -10.36 12.30 11.31
C GLY A 7 -9.30 12.85 10.35
N SER A 8 -8.16 12.18 10.22
CA SER A 8 -7.07 12.54 9.31
C SER A 8 -6.27 11.31 8.89
N MET A 9 -5.45 11.47 7.85
CA MET A 9 -4.53 10.47 7.31
C MET A 9 -3.10 10.76 7.77
N THR A 10 -2.91 10.91 9.08
CA THR A 10 -1.58 11.18 9.68
C THR A 10 -1.10 9.98 10.49
N GLU A 11 0.22 9.87 10.63
CA GLU A 11 0.87 8.75 11.32
C GLU A 11 0.40 8.63 12.77
N GLU A 12 0.22 9.77 13.45
CA GLU A 12 -0.24 9.84 14.84
C GLU A 12 -1.66 9.28 15.01
N VAL A 13 -2.54 9.56 14.06
CA VAL A 13 -3.94 9.08 14.10
C VAL A 13 -4.01 7.59 13.81
N TYR A 14 -3.19 7.06 12.91
CA TYR A 14 -3.08 5.61 12.70
C TYR A 14 -2.46 4.90 13.92
N ALA A 15 -1.41 5.47 14.51
CA ALA A 15 -0.78 4.90 15.71
C ALA A 15 -1.78 4.81 16.87
N ALA A 16 -2.58 5.86 17.10
CA ALA A 16 -3.63 5.86 18.11
C ALA A 16 -4.69 4.77 17.86
N LEU A 17 -5.08 4.53 16.60
CA LEU A 17 -5.96 3.41 16.25
C LEU A 17 -5.29 2.06 16.57
N PHE A 18 -4.01 1.90 16.23
CA PHE A 18 -3.29 0.65 16.44
C PHE A 18 -3.06 0.32 17.91
N ASP A 19 -2.90 1.31 18.78
CA ASP A 19 -2.86 1.11 20.23
C ASP A 19 -4.19 0.52 20.74
N ILE A 20 -5.33 1.04 20.25
CA ILE A 20 -6.64 0.49 20.57
C ILE A 20 -6.76 -0.96 20.06
N VAL A 21 -6.35 -1.21 18.81
CA VAL A 21 -6.39 -2.56 18.21
C VAL A 21 -5.57 -3.55 19.04
N ARG A 22 -4.36 -3.17 19.49
CA ARG A 22 -3.49 -4.04 20.28
C ARG A 22 -4.07 -4.39 21.64
N ASN A 23 -4.74 -3.43 22.27
CA ASN A 23 -5.39 -3.65 23.56
C ASN A 23 -6.62 -4.54 23.45
N ILE A 24 -7.34 -4.51 22.32
CA ILE A 24 -8.55 -5.31 22.11
C ILE A 24 -8.22 -6.71 21.58
N LEU A 25 -7.17 -6.86 20.78
CA LEU A 25 -6.82 -8.11 20.09
C LEU A 25 -5.50 -8.70 20.63
N PRO A 26 -5.55 -9.63 21.61
CA PRO A 26 -4.36 -10.28 22.14
C PRO A 26 -3.83 -11.36 21.17
N LEU A 27 -3.29 -10.92 20.04
CA LEU A 27 -2.72 -11.79 19.01
C LEU A 27 -1.21 -12.00 19.21
N ASN A 28 -0.68 -13.06 18.60
CA ASN A 28 0.76 -13.22 18.41
C ASN A 28 1.20 -12.42 17.18
N TYR A 29 1.60 -11.16 17.42
CA TYR A 29 1.97 -10.21 16.37
C TYR A 29 3.23 -10.60 15.59
N GLN A 30 4.10 -11.46 16.13
CA GLN A 30 5.25 -12.00 15.39
C GLN A 30 4.81 -12.87 14.19
N ARG A 31 3.56 -13.35 14.19
CA ARG A 31 2.97 -14.15 13.11
C ARG A 31 1.92 -13.40 12.30
N VAL A 32 1.77 -12.10 12.53
CA VAL A 32 0.82 -11.25 11.80
C VAL A 32 1.53 -10.56 10.64
N CYS A 33 0.87 -10.55 9.49
CA CYS A 33 1.27 -9.78 8.33
C CYS A 33 0.23 -8.68 8.09
N PHE A 34 0.66 -7.43 8.17
CA PHE A 34 -0.14 -6.28 7.81
C PHE A 34 -0.03 -6.03 6.31
N ILE A 35 -1.18 -5.85 5.65
CA ILE A 35 -1.27 -5.47 4.25
C ILE A 35 -1.93 -4.11 4.18
N THR A 36 -1.17 -3.10 3.77
CA THR A 36 -1.63 -1.70 3.65
C THR A 36 -1.57 -1.25 2.20
N ASP A 37 -2.12 -0.08 1.87
CA ASP A 37 -1.73 0.59 0.62
C ASP A 37 -0.33 1.23 0.75
N TYR A 38 0.12 1.95 -0.27
CA TYR A 38 1.45 2.58 -0.27
C TYR A 38 1.45 3.96 0.43
N GLU A 39 0.55 4.18 1.39
CA GLU A 39 0.48 5.42 2.15
C GLU A 39 1.56 5.45 3.24
N LYS A 40 2.51 6.40 3.11
CA LYS A 40 3.67 6.49 4.01
C LYS A 40 3.29 6.59 5.49
N ALA A 41 2.30 7.42 5.84
CA ALA A 41 1.86 7.62 7.21
C ALA A 41 1.33 6.33 7.84
N LEU A 42 0.50 5.59 7.10
CA LEU A 42 -0.04 4.30 7.54
C LEU A 42 1.07 3.26 7.69
N MET A 43 2.00 3.18 6.72
CA MET A 43 3.13 2.25 6.77
C MET A 43 4.03 2.51 7.99
N SER A 44 4.41 3.76 8.24
CA SER A 44 5.22 4.14 9.40
C SER A 44 4.51 3.79 10.70
N ALA A 45 3.21 4.10 10.82
CA ALA A 45 2.43 3.79 12.01
C ALA A 45 2.37 2.28 12.30
N VAL A 46 2.22 1.44 11.27
CA VAL A 46 2.28 -0.03 11.45
C VAL A 46 3.66 -0.46 11.94
N GLN A 47 4.75 0.06 11.36
CA GLN A 47 6.12 -0.30 11.77
C GLN A 47 6.43 0.16 13.19
N GLN A 48 5.93 1.34 13.59
CA GLN A 48 6.08 1.87 14.94
C GLN A 48 5.27 1.06 15.96
N SER A 49 4.01 0.79 15.65
CA SER A 49 3.11 0.08 16.57
C SER A 49 3.41 -1.42 16.62
N PHE A 50 3.80 -2.06 15.53
CA PHE A 50 4.03 -3.51 15.47
C PHE A 50 5.39 -3.84 14.82
N PRO A 51 6.52 -3.45 15.44
CA PRO A 51 7.85 -3.68 14.87
C PRO A 51 8.19 -5.16 14.68
N GLU A 52 7.52 -6.05 15.42
CA GLU A 52 7.69 -7.49 15.30
C GLU A 52 6.92 -8.13 14.13
N SER A 53 5.96 -7.41 13.55
CA SER A 53 5.08 -7.93 12.51
C SER A 53 5.64 -7.71 11.11
N GLN A 54 5.24 -8.55 10.17
CA GLN A 54 5.53 -8.31 8.76
C GLN A 54 4.65 -7.18 8.24
N LEU A 55 5.22 -6.28 7.44
CA LEU A 55 4.48 -5.27 6.69
C LEU A 55 4.69 -5.49 5.20
N ARG A 56 3.58 -5.62 4.47
CA ARG A 56 3.56 -5.65 3.01
C ARG A 56 2.60 -4.58 2.48
N CYS A 57 2.90 -4.10 1.29
CA CYS A 57 2.03 -3.16 0.60
C CYS A 57 1.22 -3.90 -0.48
N CYS A 58 -0.01 -3.46 -0.69
CA CYS A 58 -0.98 -4.12 -1.54
C CYS A 58 -0.72 -3.82 -3.02
N TRP A 59 -0.29 -4.83 -3.78
CA TRP A 59 -0.09 -4.73 -5.23
C TRP A 59 -1.35 -4.28 -5.97
N PHE A 60 -2.53 -4.78 -5.57
CA PHE A 60 -3.79 -4.40 -6.21
C PHE A 60 -4.07 -2.89 -6.08
N HIS A 61 -3.92 -2.32 -4.89
CA HIS A 61 -4.10 -0.88 -4.68
C HIS A 61 -3.03 -0.04 -5.40
N PHE A 62 -1.78 -0.51 -5.43
CA PHE A 62 -0.71 0.13 -6.18
C PHE A 62 -1.03 0.24 -7.68
N THR A 63 -1.36 -0.89 -8.29
CA THR A 63 -1.65 -0.95 -9.74
C THR A 63 -2.89 -0.14 -10.08
N GLN A 64 -3.95 -0.24 -9.26
CA GLN A 64 -5.16 0.54 -9.43
C GLN A 64 -4.88 2.05 -9.35
N SER A 65 -4.05 2.49 -8.41
CA SER A 65 -3.67 3.91 -8.25
C SER A 65 -2.94 4.45 -9.49
N ILE A 66 -1.99 3.68 -10.05
CA ILE A 66 -1.28 4.06 -11.28
C ILE A 66 -2.24 4.18 -12.46
N VAL A 67 -3.08 3.16 -12.67
CA VAL A 67 -4.03 3.15 -13.80
C VAL A 67 -5.01 4.32 -13.70
N ARG A 68 -5.56 4.58 -12.50
CA ARG A 68 -6.44 5.73 -12.24
C ARG A 68 -5.74 7.05 -12.49
N TYR A 69 -4.48 7.18 -12.08
CA TYR A 69 -3.69 8.38 -12.32
C TYR A 69 -3.48 8.62 -13.83
N CYS A 70 -3.04 7.60 -14.57
CA CYS A 70 -2.87 7.69 -16.02
C CYS A 70 -4.17 8.12 -16.71
N HIS A 71 -5.29 7.50 -16.37
CA HIS A 71 -6.59 7.79 -16.98
C HIS A 71 -7.12 9.20 -16.64
N ARG A 72 -6.83 9.74 -15.45
CA ARG A 72 -7.34 11.05 -15.01
C ARG A 72 -6.44 12.21 -15.40
N ARG A 73 -5.14 11.99 -15.52
CA ARG A 73 -4.13 13.05 -15.64
C ARG A 73 -3.27 12.95 -16.90
N MET A 74 -3.24 11.80 -17.59
CA MET A 74 -2.27 11.54 -18.66
C MET A 74 -2.90 10.85 -19.88
N ASN A 75 -3.93 11.45 -20.48
CA ASN A 75 -4.62 10.90 -21.66
C ASN A 75 -3.68 10.57 -22.82
N SER A 76 -2.65 11.39 -23.06
CA SER A 76 -1.62 11.13 -24.08
C SER A 76 -0.81 9.87 -23.80
N VAL A 77 -0.48 9.61 -22.53
CA VAL A 77 0.20 8.38 -22.10
C VAL A 77 -0.71 7.18 -22.22
N CYS A 78 -2.01 7.31 -21.89
CA CYS A 78 -2.99 6.24 -22.13
C CYS A 78 -3.08 5.87 -23.62
N ASN A 79 -3.12 6.87 -24.51
CA ASN A 79 -3.11 6.63 -25.95
C ASN A 79 -1.81 5.94 -26.38
N LEU A 80 -0.66 6.41 -25.90
CA LEU A 80 0.64 5.81 -26.20
C LEU A 80 0.74 4.35 -25.72
N ILE A 81 0.25 4.05 -24.52
CA ILE A 81 0.21 2.67 -23.98
C ILE A 81 -0.64 1.75 -24.88
N ARG A 82 -1.73 2.27 -25.45
CA ARG A 82 -2.62 1.49 -26.33
C ARG A 82 -2.03 1.26 -27.73
N THR A 83 -1.27 2.21 -28.26
CA THR A 83 -0.76 2.17 -29.64
C THR A 83 0.69 1.69 -29.76
N ASN A 84 1.48 1.77 -28.68
CA ASN A 84 2.89 1.43 -28.68
C ASN A 84 3.20 0.23 -27.76
N PRO A 85 3.67 -0.91 -28.30
CA PRO A 85 3.93 -2.11 -27.50
C PRO A 85 5.10 -1.95 -26.51
N VAL A 86 6.05 -1.06 -26.79
CA VAL A 86 7.15 -0.73 -25.86
C VAL A 86 6.60 0.02 -24.65
N ALA A 87 5.73 1.01 -24.87
CA ALA A 87 5.07 1.73 -23.77
C ALA A 87 4.20 0.81 -22.91
N ALA A 88 3.46 -0.12 -23.53
CA ALA A 88 2.70 -1.13 -22.80
C ALA A 88 3.61 -2.06 -21.97
N ARG A 89 4.79 -2.41 -22.49
CA ARG A 89 5.79 -3.19 -21.74
C ARG A 89 6.35 -2.41 -20.56
N VAL A 90 6.69 -1.13 -20.75
CA VAL A 90 7.14 -0.25 -19.66
C VAL A 90 6.11 -0.16 -18.55
N LEU A 91 4.83 0.03 -18.88
CA LEU A 91 3.77 0.02 -17.87
C LEU A 91 3.76 -1.31 -17.09
N ARG A 92 3.82 -2.46 -17.77
CA ARG A 92 3.85 -3.77 -17.09
C ARG A 92 5.06 -3.92 -16.15
N MET A 93 6.23 -3.39 -16.55
CA MET A 93 7.41 -3.37 -15.68
C MET A 93 7.19 -2.49 -14.44
N VAL A 94 6.60 -1.30 -14.61
CA VAL A 94 6.24 -0.42 -13.48
C VAL A 94 5.26 -1.10 -12.53
N LEU A 95 4.22 -1.75 -13.06
CA LEU A 95 3.23 -2.49 -12.25
C LEU A 95 3.83 -3.72 -11.54
N ALA A 96 5.01 -4.18 -11.96
CA ALA A 96 5.73 -5.28 -11.33
C ALA A 96 6.71 -4.83 -10.23
N LEU A 97 7.01 -3.53 -10.11
CA LEU A 97 7.96 -2.99 -9.12
C LEU A 97 7.70 -3.45 -7.68
N PRO A 98 6.46 -3.51 -7.17
CA PRO A 98 6.16 -4.05 -5.84
C PRO A 98 6.74 -5.44 -5.55
N HIS A 99 6.93 -6.26 -6.59
CA HIS A 99 7.46 -7.61 -6.46
C HIS A 99 8.99 -7.66 -6.59
N SER A 100 9.60 -6.57 -7.07
CA SER A 100 11.06 -6.49 -7.26
C SER A 100 11.80 -6.03 -6.00
N ASP A 101 11.10 -5.44 -5.03
CA ASP A 101 11.66 -5.15 -3.71
C ASP A 101 11.85 -6.45 -2.93
N ARG A 102 12.97 -7.13 -3.20
CA ARG A 102 13.44 -8.35 -2.52
C ARG A 102 13.96 -8.09 -1.09
N ASN A 103 13.30 -7.21 -0.34
CA ASN A 103 13.57 -6.96 1.08
C ASN A 103 12.38 -7.39 1.97
N GLN A 104 11.53 -8.32 1.47
CA GLN A 104 10.37 -8.87 2.19
C GLN A 104 10.43 -10.41 2.36
N GLU A 105 11.64 -10.98 2.38
CA GLU A 105 11.91 -12.34 2.87
C GLU A 105 12.64 -12.28 4.21
#